data_AF-A0A915NCL9-F1
#
_entry.id   AF-A0A915NCL9-F1
#
_cell.length_a   1.000
_cell.length_b   1.000
_cell.length_c   1.000
_cell.angle_alpha   90.00
_cell.angle_beta   90.00
_cell.angle_gamma   90.00
#
_symmetry.space_group_name_H-M   'P 1'
#
loop_
_entity.id
_entity.type
_entity.pdbx_description
1 polymer ?
#
loop_
_entity_poly.entity_id
_entity_poly.type
_entity_poly.pdbx_seq_one_letter_code
_entity_poly.pdbx_strand_id
1 'polypeptide(L)'
;MFPLAYTLPDVKREDRKKYAAFTFVGSVIWIALFTYLMVWWASIAGLTLGIPTEVIGLTALAAGTSIPDLITSVIVSRKGLGDMAVSSSIGSNLFDICVGLPIPWLLHFSLSVAKKGIKGTDFISVGSNG
;
A
#
# COMPACT_ATOMS: atom_id res chain seq x y z
N MET A 1 1.76 -14.91 -16.94
CA MET A 1 0.35 -15.30 -16.68
C MET A 1 0.22 -16.69 -16.03
N PHE A 2 1.10 -17.66 -16.31
CA PHE A 2 1.07 -19.02 -15.74
C PHE A 2 1.15 -19.18 -14.20
N PRO A 3 1.96 -18.40 -13.44
CA PRO A 3 2.05 -18.62 -11.99
C PRO A 3 0.83 -18.08 -11.20
N LEU A 4 0.13 -17.08 -11.76
CA LEU A 4 -1.06 -16.44 -11.16
C LEU A 4 -2.30 -17.35 -11.24
N ALA A 5 -2.45 -18.07 -12.34
CA ALA A 5 -3.56 -19.00 -12.56
C ALA A 5 -3.48 -20.27 -11.70
N TYR A 6 -2.27 -20.62 -11.21
CA TYR A 6 -2.06 -21.82 -10.40
C TYR A 6 -2.31 -21.58 -8.90
N THR A 7 -2.12 -20.34 -8.43
CA THR A 7 -2.19 -19.99 -7.00
C THR A 7 -3.51 -19.35 -6.58
N LEU A 8 -4.30 -18.84 -7.53
CA LEU A 8 -5.62 -18.26 -7.27
C LEU A 8 -6.72 -19.22 -7.76
N PRO A 9 -7.24 -20.12 -6.91
CA PRO A 9 -8.39 -20.94 -7.24
C PRO A 9 -9.61 -20.05 -7.52
N ASP A 10 -10.17 -20.14 -8.72
CA ASP A 10 -11.33 -19.34 -9.14
C ASP A 10 -12.53 -19.58 -8.20
N VAL A 11 -13.00 -18.50 -7.54
CA VAL A 11 -14.06 -18.50 -6.51
C VAL A 11 -15.44 -18.26 -7.12
N LYS A 12 -15.56 -18.19 -8.45
CA LYS A 12 -16.86 -18.05 -9.12
C LYS A 12 -17.82 -19.24 -8.93
N ARG A 13 -17.36 -20.37 -8.38
CA ARG A 13 -18.22 -21.51 -8.01
C ARG A 13 -18.68 -21.43 -6.55
N GLU A 14 -19.98 -21.65 -6.34
CA GLU A 14 -20.67 -21.57 -5.04
C GLU A 14 -20.01 -22.43 -3.94
N ASP A 15 -19.42 -23.55 -4.33
CA ASP A 15 -18.76 -24.55 -3.48
C ASP A 15 -17.41 -24.07 -2.90
N ARG A 16 -16.80 -23.03 -3.49
CA ARG A 16 -15.44 -22.55 -3.16
C ARG A 16 -15.39 -21.18 -2.49
N LYS A 17 -16.55 -20.60 -2.14
CA LYS A 17 -16.67 -19.35 -1.37
C LYS A 17 -15.86 -19.37 -0.06
N LYS A 18 -15.67 -20.54 0.56
CA LYS A 18 -14.82 -20.72 1.77
C LYS A 18 -13.35 -20.32 1.56
N TYR A 19 -12.84 -20.39 0.33
CA TYR A 19 -11.47 -20.02 -0.01
C TYR A 19 -11.35 -18.56 -0.48
N ALA A 20 -12.43 -17.77 -0.48
CA ALA A 20 -12.42 -16.36 -0.87
C ALA A 20 -11.39 -15.54 -0.06
N ALA A 21 -11.35 -15.77 1.26
CA ALA A 21 -10.37 -15.12 2.13
C ALA A 21 -8.93 -15.53 1.78
N PHE A 22 -8.70 -16.81 1.49
CA PHE A 22 -7.38 -17.30 1.07
C PHE A 22 -6.93 -16.70 -0.26
N THR A 23 -7.81 -16.61 -1.26
CA THR A 23 -7.51 -15.96 -2.55
C THR A 23 -7.28 -14.46 -2.41
N PHE A 24 -7.95 -13.81 -1.46
CA PHE A 24 -7.72 -12.40 -1.17
C PHE A 24 -6.31 -12.19 -0.58
N VAL A 25 -5.93 -12.98 0.42
CA VAL A 25 -4.57 -12.93 0.99
C VAL A 25 -3.51 -13.28 -0.06
N GLY A 26 -3.76 -14.30 -0.89
CA GLY A 26 -2.87 -14.65 -2.00
C GLY A 26 -2.68 -13.50 -2.98
N SER A 27 -3.75 -12.77 -3.31
CA SER A 27 -3.67 -11.58 -4.18
C SER A 27 -2.85 -10.46 -3.54
N VAL A 28 -3.03 -10.21 -2.23
CA VAL A 28 -2.25 -9.19 -1.49
C VAL A 28 -0.75 -9.55 -1.48
N ILE A 29 -0.40 -10.81 -1.22
CA ILE A 29 0.99 -11.29 -1.27
C ILE A 29 1.58 -11.08 -2.67
N TRP A 30 0.79 -11.35 -3.71
CA TRP A 30 1.26 -11.22 -5.08
C TRP A 30 1.47 -9.76 -5.51
N ILE A 31 0.57 -8.86 -5.09
CA ILE A 31 0.73 -7.42 -5.27
C ILE A 31 2.02 -6.96 -4.56
N ALA A 32 2.25 -7.38 -3.31
CA ALA A 32 3.45 -7.03 -2.57
C ALA A 32 4.74 -7.50 -3.27
N LEU A 33 4.75 -8.73 -3.80
CA LEU A 33 5.89 -9.27 -4.55
C LEU A 33 6.15 -8.46 -5.83
N PHE A 34 5.11 -8.14 -6.60
CA PHE A 34 5.25 -7.34 -7.81
C PHE A 34 5.71 -5.92 -7.53
N THR A 35 5.20 -5.29 -6.47
CA THR A 35 5.66 -3.96 -6.04
C THR A 35 7.13 -3.99 -5.65
N TYR A 36 7.58 -5.00 -4.91
CA TYR A 36 8.99 -5.15 -4.54
C TYR A 36 9.89 -5.28 -5.78
N LEU A 37 9.52 -6.16 -6.71
CA LEU A 37 10.22 -6.29 -7.99
C LEU A 37 10.23 -4.96 -8.76
N MET A 38 9.10 -4.29 -8.91
CA MET A 38 9.01 -3.05 -9.67
C MET A 38 9.91 -1.95 -9.08
N VAL A 39 9.92 -1.78 -7.76
CA VAL A 39 10.80 -0.81 -7.08
C VAL A 39 12.27 -1.17 -7.25
N TRP A 40 12.61 -2.46 -7.17
CA TRP A 40 13.99 -2.92 -7.39
C TRP A 40 14.49 -2.60 -8.79
N TRP A 41 13.69 -2.89 -9.82
CA TRP A 41 14.02 -2.54 -11.21
C TRP A 41 14.09 -1.02 -11.43
N ALA A 42 13.16 -0.26 -10.82
CA ALA A 42 13.18 1.20 -10.89
C ALA A 42 14.42 1.80 -10.22
N SER A 43 14.86 1.24 -9.09
CA SER A 43 16.10 1.63 -8.41
C SER A 43 17.32 1.39 -9.29
N ILE A 44 17.40 0.26 -9.98
CA ILE A 44 18.51 -0.05 -10.89
C ILE A 44 18.53 0.94 -12.06
N ALA A 45 17.38 1.24 -12.66
CA ALA A 45 17.26 2.25 -13.72
C ALA A 45 17.59 3.67 -13.23
N GLY A 46 17.29 3.97 -11.97
CA GLY A 46 17.61 5.23 -11.31
C GLY A 46 19.09 5.48 -11.13
N LEU A 47 19.82 4.44 -10.74
CA LEU A 47 21.28 4.49 -10.61
C LEU A 47 21.96 4.83 -11.94
N THR A 48 21.44 4.33 -13.07
CA THR A 48 21.93 4.68 -14.41
C THR A 48 21.59 6.11 -14.83
N LEU A 49 20.52 6.69 -14.29
CA LEU A 49 20.08 8.05 -14.59
C LEU A 49 20.66 9.10 -13.61
N GLY A 50 21.41 8.69 -12.59
CA GLY A 50 21.98 9.58 -11.57
C GLY A 50 20.94 10.22 -10.64
N ILE A 51 19.73 9.66 -10.57
CA ILE A 51 18.63 10.21 -9.76
C ILE A 51 18.60 9.48 -8.40
N PRO A 52 18.41 10.21 -7.29
CA PRO A 52 18.25 9.63 -5.96
C PRO A 52 17.12 8.59 -5.91
N THR A 53 17.41 7.44 -5.30
CA THR A 53 16.51 6.28 -5.25
C THR A 53 15.20 6.61 -4.50
N GLU A 54 15.25 7.57 -3.57
CA GLU A 54 14.10 8.02 -2.79
C GLU A 54 13.04 8.68 -3.67
N VAL A 55 13.46 9.53 -4.62
CA VAL A 55 12.55 10.24 -5.53
C VAL A 55 11.88 9.27 -6.49
N ILE A 56 12.63 8.28 -6.96
CA ILE A 56 12.10 7.21 -7.83
C ILE A 56 11.13 6.32 -7.06
N GLY A 57 11.47 5.96 -5.82
CA GLY A 57 10.58 5.18 -4.96
C GLY A 57 9.26 5.90 -4.67
N LEU A 58 9.32 7.20 -4.33
CA LEU A 58 8.13 8.02 -4.11
C LEU A 58 7.27 8.15 -5.38
N THR A 59 7.90 8.36 -6.53
CA THR A 59 7.19 8.49 -7.82
C THR A 59 6.57 7.17 -8.26
N ALA A 60 7.31 6.06 -8.13
CA ALA A 60 6.83 4.72 -8.42
C ALA A 60 5.65 4.32 -7.52
N LEU A 61 5.72 4.68 -6.23
CA LEU A 61 4.63 4.47 -5.28
C LEU A 61 3.39 5.29 -5.67
N ALA A 62 3.56 6.59 -5.95
CA ALA A 62 2.47 7.50 -6.35
C ALA A 62 1.82 7.08 -7.68
N ALA A 63 2.62 6.64 -8.66
CA ALA A 63 2.11 6.08 -9.90
C ALA A 63 1.41 4.74 -9.65
N GLY A 64 2.00 3.90 -8.80
CA GLY A 64 1.48 2.57 -8.47
C GLY A 64 0.12 2.58 -7.78
N THR A 65 -0.18 3.60 -6.96
CA THR A 65 -1.52 3.78 -6.38
C THR A 65 -2.52 4.32 -7.40
N SER A 66 -2.13 5.28 -8.23
CA SER A 66 -3.05 5.95 -9.17
C SER A 66 -3.47 5.08 -10.37
N ILE A 67 -2.60 4.17 -10.84
CA ILE A 67 -2.87 3.30 -12.00
C ILE A 67 -4.08 2.37 -11.79
N PRO A 68 -4.18 1.56 -10.72
CA PRO A 68 -5.33 0.70 -10.49
C PRO A 68 -6.63 1.50 -10.29
N ASP A 69 -6.58 2.66 -9.63
CA ASP A 69 -7.71 3.57 -9.48
C ASP A 69 -8.20 4.11 -10.83
N LEU A 70 -7.27 4.50 -11.71
CA LEU A 70 -7.59 4.89 -13.07
C LEU A 70 -8.24 3.74 -13.85
N ILE A 71 -7.70 2.52 -13.74
CA ILE A 71 -8.22 1.34 -14.43
C ILE A 71 -9.65 1.04 -13.98
N THR A 72 -9.93 1.04 -12.67
CA THR A 72 -11.29 0.78 -12.17
C THR A 72 -12.28 1.84 -12.66
N SER A 73 -11.92 3.12 -12.60
CA SER A 73 -12.80 4.20 -13.06
C SER A 73 -13.05 4.17 -14.57
N VAL A 74 -12.05 3.80 -15.37
CA VAL A 74 -12.22 3.58 -16.82
C VAL A 74 -13.12 2.38 -17.10
N ILE A 75 -12.98 1.27 -16.38
CA ILE A 75 -13.84 0.08 -16.56
C ILE A 75 -15.29 0.39 -16.21
N VAL A 76 -15.53 1.12 -15.12
CA VAL A 76 -16.87 1.45 -14.63
C VAL A 76 -17.56 2.48 -15.51
N SER A 77 -16.83 3.51 -15.97
CA SER A 77 -17.36 4.49 -16.93
C SER A 77 -17.73 3.86 -18.26
N ARG A 78 -16.93 2.91 -18.78
CA ARG A 78 -17.26 2.16 -20.01
C ARG A 78 -18.49 1.26 -19.88
N LYS A 79 -18.91 0.90 -18.67
CA LYS A 79 -20.14 0.14 -18.41
C LYS A 79 -21.39 1.02 -18.30
N GLY A 80 -21.27 2.33 -18.55
CA GLY A 80 -22.38 3.29 -18.44
C GLY A 80 -22.70 3.71 -17.00
N LEU A 81 -21.87 3.32 -16.02
CA LEU A 81 -22.06 3.61 -14.60
C LEU A 81 -21.19 4.79 -14.16
N GLY A 82 -21.34 5.93 -14.83
CA GLY A 82 -20.52 7.13 -14.57
C GLY A 82 -20.52 7.58 -13.09
N ASP A 83 -21.67 7.55 -12.43
CA ASP A 83 -21.81 7.93 -11.02
C ASP A 83 -20.99 7.01 -10.08
N MET A 84 -20.89 5.73 -10.44
CA MET A 84 -20.07 4.77 -9.70
C MET A 84 -18.57 5.00 -9.95
N ALA A 85 -18.18 5.43 -11.16
CA ALA A 85 -16.80 5.79 -11.46
C ALA A 85 -16.36 7.05 -10.69
N VAL A 86 -17.22 8.06 -10.63
CA VAL A 86 -16.95 9.32 -9.91
C VAL A 86 -16.86 9.07 -8.41
N SER A 87 -17.81 8.33 -7.83
CA SER A 87 -17.77 7.99 -6.41
C SER A 87 -16.58 7.10 -6.04
N SER A 88 -16.18 6.17 -6.91
CA SER A 88 -14.96 5.36 -6.69
C SER A 88 -13.70 6.22 -6.71
N SER A 89 -13.52 7.10 -7.70
CA SER A 89 -12.35 7.98 -7.77
C SER A 89 -12.25 8.95 -6.60
N ILE A 90 -13.37 9.54 -6.19
CA ILE A 90 -13.41 10.44 -5.01
C ILE A 90 -13.12 9.64 -3.74
N GLY A 91 -13.73 8.46 -3.60
CA GLY A 91 -13.57 7.59 -2.45
C GLY A 91 -12.13 7.12 -2.23
N SER A 92 -11.44 6.68 -3.28
CA SER A 92 -10.05 6.22 -3.19
C SER A 92 -9.09 7.32 -2.70
N ASN A 93 -9.18 8.53 -3.27
CA ASN A 93 -8.35 9.66 -2.85
C ASN A 93 -8.67 10.12 -1.42
N LEU A 94 -9.95 10.12 -1.05
CA LEU A 94 -10.37 10.51 0.30
C LEU A 94 -9.92 9.48 1.34
N PHE A 95 -9.94 8.20 0.99
CA PHE A 95 -9.37 7.13 1.81
C PHE A 95 -7.85 7.25 1.96
N ASP A 96 -7.12 7.59 0.90
CA ASP A 96 -5.67 7.79 0.98
C ASP A 96 -5.31 8.93 1.95
N ILE A 97 -6.05 10.04 1.91
CA ILE A 97 -5.85 11.18 2.82
C ILE A 97 -6.30 10.87 4.25
N CYS A 98 -7.49 10.30 4.43
CA CYS A 98 -8.08 10.07 5.76
C CYS A 98 -7.54 8.82 6.46
N VAL A 99 -7.03 7.84 5.72
CA VAL A 99 -6.63 6.52 6.24
C VAL A 99 -5.20 6.16 5.83
N GLY A 100 -4.83 6.39 4.56
CA GLY A 100 -3.48 6.11 4.05
C GLY A 100 -2.37 6.89 4.77
N LEU A 101 -2.56 8.19 5.00
CA LEU A 101 -1.60 9.04 5.73
C LEU A 101 -1.62 8.83 7.26
N PRO A 102 -2.79 8.72 7.93
CA PRO A 102 -2.80 8.64 9.39
C PRO A 102 -2.41 7.27 9.93
N ILE A 103 -2.66 6.16 9.22
CA ILE A 103 -2.34 4.81 9.73
C ILE A 103 -0.84 4.63 10.00
N PRO A 104 0.09 4.92 9.06
CA PRO A 104 1.53 4.78 9.31
C PRO A 104 2.02 5.68 10.43
N TRP A 105 1.50 6.92 10.49
CA TRP A 105 1.87 7.89 11.51
C TRP A 105 1.36 7.46 12.89
N LEU A 106 0.12 6.98 12.99
CA LEU A 106 -0.48 6.44 14.20
C LEU A 106 0.26 5.19 14.67
N LEU A 107 0.64 4.30 13.75
CA LEU A 107 1.44 3.11 14.06
C LEU A 107 2.82 3.50 14.58
N HIS A 108 3.49 4.46 13.94
CA HIS A 108 4.78 4.98 14.39
C HIS A 108 4.66 5.66 15.77
N PHE A 109 3.62 6.45 15.99
CA PHE A 109 3.33 7.10 17.27
C PHE A 109 3.08 6.05 18.37
N SER A 110 2.21 5.08 18.10
CA SER A 110 1.87 4.00 19.05
C SER A 110 3.10 3.15 19.38
N LEU A 111 3.92 2.78 18.38
CA LEU A 111 5.19 2.07 18.59
C LEU A 111 6.22 2.92 19.34
N SER A 112 6.27 4.22 19.09
CA SER A 112 7.16 5.14 19.80
C SER A 112 6.75 5.27 21.26
N VAL A 113 5.45 5.40 21.54
CA VAL A 113 4.88 5.39 22.90
C VAL A 113 5.17 4.07 23.61
N ALA A 114 4.95 2.93 22.93
CA ALA A 114 5.26 1.61 23.48
C ALA A 114 6.76 1.43 23.77
N LYS A 115 7.64 1.81 22.83
CA LYS A 115 9.10 1.78 23.04
C LYS A 115 9.55 2.70 24.17
N LYS A 116 8.92 3.88 24.32
CA LYS A 116 9.22 4.85 25.39
C LYS A 116 8.70 4.37 26.75
N GLY A 117 7.57 3.65 26.78
CA GLY A 117 7.06 2.96 27.97
C GLY A 117 7.91 1.76 28.40
N ILE A 118 8.51 1.03 27.45
CA ILE A 118 9.43 -0.09 27.73
C ILE A 118 10.83 0.43 28.11
N LYS A 119 11.28 1.57 27.58
CA LYS A 119 12.50 2.28 27.99
C LYS A 119 12.25 3.29 29.14
N GLY A 120 11.30 3.00 30.01
CA GLY A 120 11.06 3.78 31.22
C GLY A 120 12.09 3.46 32.30
N THR A 121 13.20 4.22 32.34
CA THR A 121 13.82 4.84 33.54
C THR A 121 15.19 5.49 33.20
N ASP A 122 15.29 6.24 32.10
CA ASP A 122 16.33 7.29 32.07
C ASP A 122 15.77 8.48 32.87
N PHE A 123 15.99 8.43 34.19
CA PHE A 123 15.82 9.55 35.08
C PHE A 123 16.63 10.71 34.52
N ILE A 124 15.96 11.73 33.97
CA ILE A 124 16.59 13.02 33.72
C ILE A 124 16.86 13.65 35.10
N SER A 125 18.01 13.30 35.68
CA SER A 125 18.60 14.02 36.80
C SER A 125 19.01 15.39 36.27
N VAL A 126 18.12 16.37 36.43
CA VAL A 126 18.46 17.79 36.28
C VAL A 126 19.44 18.13 37.40
N GLY A 127 20.73 17.92 37.12
CA GLY A 127 21.83 18.42 37.95
C GLY A 127 21.84 19.93 37.87
N SER A 128 21.20 20.57 38.84
CA SER A 128 21.36 21.99 39.14
C SER A 128 22.81 22.24 39.55
N ASN A 129 23.68 22.55 38.57
CA ASN A 129 24.97 23.12 38.87
C ASN A 129 24.76 24.60 39.21
N GLY A 130 24.86 24.91 40.51
CA GLY A 130 25.06 26.28 40.99
C GLY A 130 26.40 26.85 40.55
#